data_AF-W9VHB8-F1
#
_entry.id   AF-W9VHB8-F1
#
_cell.length_a   1.000
_cell.length_b   1.000
_cell.length_c   1.000
_cell.angle_alpha   90.00
_cell.angle_beta   90.00
_cell.angle_gamma   90.00
#
_symmetry.space_group_name_H-M   'P 1'
#
loop_
_entity.id
_entity.type
_entity.pdbx_description
1 polymer ?
#
loop_
_entity_poly.entity_id
_entity_poly.type
_entity_poly.pdbx_seq_one_letter_code
_entity_poly.pdbx_strand_id
1 'polypeptide(L)'
;MPHYTQDTIAAQATAPGKGGVGIIRVSGPDCLKIAETLLKLIPKPRYAHYGDFFSRDGRVIDQGIALYFPGPNSFTGEDVLEFQAHGVQSLWILFYKM
;
A
#
# COMPACT_ATOMS: atom_id res chain seq x y z
N MET A 1 17.86 -10.82 24.88
CA MET A 1 16.89 -9.79 24.46
C MET A 1 16.17 -10.35 23.25
N PRO A 2 14.83 -10.52 23.26
CA PRO A 2 14.14 -10.94 22.06
C PRO A 2 14.37 -9.89 20.97
N HIS A 3 14.80 -10.32 19.78
CA HIS A 3 14.81 -9.47 18.61
C HIS A 3 13.36 -9.28 18.18
N TYR A 4 12.77 -8.13 18.51
CA TYR A 4 11.45 -7.77 18.02
C TYR A 4 11.62 -7.30 16.57
N THR A 5 11.38 -8.19 15.62
CA THR A 5 11.15 -7.80 14.23
C THR A 5 9.76 -7.20 14.13
N GLN A 6 9.67 -5.93 13.75
CA GLN A 6 8.38 -5.26 13.54
C GLN A 6 7.69 -5.85 12.31
N ASP A 7 6.43 -6.26 12.48
CA ASP A 7 5.60 -6.73 11.38
C ASP A 7 5.20 -5.57 10.46
N THR A 8 5.02 -5.87 9.18
CA THR A 8 4.41 -4.93 8.24
C THR A 8 2.89 -5.02 8.35
N ILE A 9 2.23 -3.89 8.67
CA ILE A 9 0.77 -3.82 8.87
C ILE A 9 0.09 -3.10 7.71
N ALA A 10 -1.17 -3.44 7.44
CA ALA A 10 -2.03 -2.75 6.48
C ALA A 10 -3.36 -2.35 7.12
N ALA A 11 -3.81 -1.12 6.87
CA ALA A 11 -5.07 -0.61 7.41
C ALA A 11 -5.74 0.38 6.45
N GLN A 12 -7.07 0.45 6.53
CA GLN A 12 -7.84 1.49 5.86
C GLN A 12 -7.57 2.86 6.51
N ALA A 13 -7.19 3.84 5.68
CA ALA A 13 -6.86 5.20 6.11
C ALA A 13 -7.96 6.24 5.82
N THR A 14 -9.03 5.86 5.09
CA THR A 14 -10.21 6.68 4.84
C THR A 14 -11.41 6.24 5.69
N ALA A 15 -12.42 7.09 5.87
CA ALA A 15 -13.66 6.72 6.55
C ALA A 15 -14.34 5.50 5.88
N PRO A 16 -15.03 4.63 6.65
CA PRO A 16 -15.79 3.53 6.09
C PRO A 16 -16.98 4.04 5.26
N GLY A 17 -17.34 3.30 4.22
CA GLY A 17 -18.49 3.61 3.36
C GLY A 17 -18.11 3.83 1.89
N LYS A 18 -19.05 4.38 1.13
CA LYS A 18 -18.88 4.68 -0.29
C LYS A 18 -18.25 6.06 -0.44
N GLY A 19 -17.02 6.11 -0.93
CA GLY A 19 -16.33 7.32 -1.36
C GLY A 19 -15.74 7.11 -2.74
N GLY A 20 -15.53 8.19 -3.50
CA GLY A 20 -14.90 8.11 -4.83
C GLY A 20 -13.44 7.67 -4.79
N VAL A 21 -12.76 7.83 -3.63
CA VAL A 21 -11.42 7.34 -3.38
C VAL A 21 -11.37 6.64 -2.02
N GLY A 22 -10.80 5.45 -1.98
CA GLY A 22 -10.39 4.74 -0.77
C GLY A 22 -8.88 4.70 -0.64
N ILE A 23 -8.37 4.70 0.60
CA ILE A 23 -6.93 4.58 0.87
C ILE A 23 -6.67 3.39 1.80
N ILE A 24 -5.79 2.48 1.38
CA ILE A 24 -5.14 1.51 2.26
C ILE A 24 -3.70 1.97 2.48
N ARG A 25 -3.30 2.06 3.74
CA ARG A 25 -1.93 2.38 4.17
C ARG A 25 -1.26 1.11 4.68
N VAL A 26 -0.06 0.86 4.17
CA VAL A 26 0.86 -0.17 4.63
C VAL A 26 2.01 0.52 5.37
N SER A 27 2.42 0.01 6.53
CA SER A 27 3.54 0.52 7.33
C SER A 27 4.44 -0.63 7.76
N GLY A 28 5.75 -0.49 7.60
CA GLY A 28 6.74 -1.47 8.07
C GLY A 28 7.78 -1.87 7.01
N PRO A 29 8.68 -2.81 7.36
CA PRO A 29 9.89 -3.09 6.58
C PRO A 29 9.64 -3.69 5.18
N ASP A 30 8.48 -4.29 4.92
CA ASP A 30 8.18 -4.94 3.64
C ASP A 30 7.48 -4.01 2.63
N CYS A 31 7.32 -2.71 2.92
CA CYS A 31 6.62 -1.79 2.02
C CYS A 31 7.14 -1.84 0.58
N LEU A 32 8.46 -1.85 0.36
CA LEU A 32 9.02 -1.90 -0.99
C LEU A 32 8.81 -3.26 -1.68
N LYS A 33 8.85 -4.38 -0.94
CA LYS A 33 8.51 -5.72 -1.48
C LYS A 33 7.04 -5.79 -1.90
N ILE A 34 6.17 -5.24 -1.08
CA ILE A 34 4.73 -5.16 -1.37
C ILE A 34 4.51 -4.28 -2.60
N ALA A 35 5.21 -3.14 -2.71
CA ALA A 35 5.17 -2.30 -3.90
C ALA A 35 5.63 -3.04 -5.16
N GLU A 36 6.77 -3.75 -5.11
CA GLU A 36 7.27 -4.52 -6.25
C GLU A 36 6.26 -5.59 -6.70
N THR A 37 5.58 -6.24 -5.75
CA THR A 37 4.59 -7.28 -6.05
C THR A 37 3.30 -6.70 -6.62
N LEU A 38 2.74 -5.68 -5.96
CA LEU A 38 1.40 -5.15 -6.26
C LEU A 38 1.42 -4.05 -7.33
N LEU A 39 2.54 -3.37 -7.54
CA LEU A 39 2.69 -2.29 -8.53
C LEU A 39 3.59 -2.68 -9.71
N LYS A 40 4.34 -3.79 -9.60
CA LYS A 40 5.40 -4.18 -10.55
C LYS A 40 6.46 -3.09 -10.76
N LEU A 41 6.66 -2.25 -9.76
CA LEU A 41 7.66 -1.19 -9.74
C LEU A 41 8.08 -0.86 -8.30
N ILE A 42 9.24 -0.22 -8.17
CA ILE A 42 9.69 0.38 -6.91
C ILE A 42 9.38 1.89 -6.99
N PRO A 43 8.44 2.40 -6.17
CA PRO A 43 8.00 3.78 -6.27
C PRO A 43 9.07 4.74 -5.77
N LYS A 44 9.30 5.81 -6.54
CA LYS A 44 10.15 6.94 -6.10
C LYS A 44 9.54 7.59 -4.84
N PRO A 45 10.33 7.84 -3.78
CA PRO A 45 9.86 8.49 -2.56
C PRO A 45 9.13 9.80 -2.82
N ARG A 46 7.88 9.92 -2.33
CA ARG A 46 7.03 11.12 -2.39
C ARG A 46 6.64 11.57 -3.80
N TYR A 47 6.58 10.65 -4.75
CA TYR A 47 6.00 10.87 -6.07
C TYR A 47 4.73 10.04 -6.22
N ALA A 48 3.72 10.63 -6.85
CA ALA A 48 2.52 9.92 -7.24
C ALA A 48 2.82 9.00 -8.44
N HIS A 49 2.61 7.70 -8.26
CA HIS A 49 2.71 6.72 -9.33
C HIS A 49 1.31 6.26 -9.67
N TYR A 50 0.80 6.69 -10.82
CA TYR A 50 -0.46 6.18 -11.34
C TYR A 50 -0.22 4.91 -12.16
N GLY A 51 -1.05 3.90 -11.94
CA GLY A 51 -0.96 2.64 -12.68
C GLY A 51 -1.88 1.57 -12.14
N ASP A 52 -1.72 0.39 -12.70
CA ASP A 52 -2.49 -0.79 -12.33
C ASP A 52 -1.97 -1.39 -11.03
N PHE A 53 -2.89 -1.84 -10.18
CA PHE A 53 -2.60 -2.63 -9.00
C PHE A 53 -2.87 -4.09 -9.31
N PHE A 54 -1.85 -4.92 -9.14
CA PHE A 54 -1.86 -6.33 -9.49
C PHE A 54 -2.09 -7.19 -8.26
N SER A 55 -2.84 -8.26 -8.42
CA SER A 55 -2.81 -9.39 -7.49
C SER A 55 -1.52 -10.20 -7.64
N ARG A 56 -1.27 -11.10 -6.69
CA ARG A 56 -0.11 -12.01 -6.71
C ARG A 56 -0.05 -12.92 -7.96
N ASP A 57 -1.19 -13.26 -8.55
CA ASP A 57 -1.27 -14.01 -9.82
C ASP A 57 -1.15 -13.12 -11.07
N GLY A 58 -0.86 -11.83 -10.89
CA GLY A 58 -0.55 -10.88 -11.96
C GLY A 58 -1.76 -10.26 -12.65
N ARG A 59 -2.99 -10.50 -12.15
CA ARG A 59 -4.22 -9.90 -12.67
C ARG A 59 -4.38 -8.47 -12.16
N VAL A 60 -4.93 -7.60 -12.98
CA VAL A 60 -5.29 -6.24 -12.55
C VAL A 60 -6.51 -6.30 -11.64
N ILE A 61 -6.39 -5.75 -10.44
CA ILE A 61 -7.45 -5.68 -9.43
C ILE A 61 -8.13 -4.31 -9.45
N ASP A 62 -7.34 -3.25 -9.56
CA ASP A 62 -7.82 -1.87 -9.65
C ASP A 62 -6.73 -1.02 -10.34
N GLN A 63 -7.03 0.25 -10.54
CA GLN A 63 -6.09 1.25 -11.01
C GLN A 63 -6.16 2.48 -10.12
N GLY A 64 -5.01 3.07 -9.80
CA GLY A 64 -4.97 4.14 -8.83
C GLY A 64 -3.61 4.80 -8.69
N ILE A 65 -3.45 5.55 -7.60
CA ILE A 65 -2.21 6.23 -7.25
C ILE A 65 -1.55 5.50 -6.08
N ALA A 66 -0.27 5.19 -6.23
CA ALA A 66 0.58 4.74 -5.14
C ALA A 66 1.54 5.85 -4.68
N LEU A 67 1.72 5.98 -3.36
CA LEU A 67 2.68 6.90 -2.75
C LEU A 67 3.55 6.15 -1.75
N TYR A 68 4.87 6.31 -1.87
CA TYR A 68 5.83 5.77 -0.93
C TYR A 68 6.50 6.87 -0.12
N PHE A 69 6.52 6.70 1.19
CA PHE A 69 7.16 7.59 2.16
C PHE A 69 8.18 6.78 2.97
N PRO A 70 9.49 6.93 2.69
CA PRO A 70 10.51 6.27 3.49
C PRO A 70 10.55 6.86 4.91
N GLY A 71 10.82 6.01 5.90
CA GLY A 71 11.14 6.42 7.26
C GLY A 71 12.44 7.25 7.30
N PRO A 72 12.68 8.06 8.34
CA PRO A 72 11.80 8.33 9.48
C PRO A 72 10.73 9.38 9.17
N ASN A 73 10.73 9.96 7.97
CA ASN A 73 9.90 11.12 7.63
C ASN A 73 8.56 10.70 7.02
N SER A 74 7.86 9.78 7.66
CA SER A 74 6.54 9.27 7.26
C SER A 74 5.51 9.51 8.37
N PHE A 75 4.25 9.10 8.16
CA PHE A 75 3.20 9.24 9.16
C PHE A 75 3.46 8.41 10.43
N THR A 76 4.01 7.21 10.30
CA THR A 76 4.30 6.28 11.41
C THR A 76 5.73 6.36 11.90
N GLY A 77 6.62 7.03 11.16
CA GLY A 77 8.07 7.00 11.38
C GLY A 77 8.77 5.80 10.72
N GLU A 78 8.02 4.86 10.15
CA GLU A 78 8.52 3.70 9.40
C GLU A 78 8.41 3.95 7.89
N ASP A 79 8.81 2.99 7.07
CA ASP A 79 8.43 3.00 5.67
C ASP A 79 6.91 2.87 5.54
N VAL A 80 6.31 3.72 4.71
CA VAL A 80 4.87 3.76 4.45
C VAL A 80 4.58 3.71 2.96
N LEU A 81 3.65 2.84 2.57
CA LEU A 81 3.11 2.77 1.21
C LEU A 81 1.59 3.00 1.27
N GLU A 82 1.09 3.95 0.49
CA GLU A 82 -0.34 4.21 0.36
C GLU A 82 -0.84 3.82 -1.02
N PHE A 83 -1.94 3.08 -1.07
CA PHE A 83 -2.69 2.76 -2.28
C PHE A 83 -3.99 3.56 -2.27
N GLN A 84 -4.22 4.36 -3.30
CA GLN A 84 -5.40 5.21 -3.46
C GLN A 84 -6.15 4.82 -4.74
N ALA A 85 -7.40 4.35 -4.65
CA ALA A 85 -8.18 3.90 -5.81
C ALA A 85 -9.69 4.09 -5.61
N HIS A 86 -10.52 3.59 -6.53
CA HIS A 86 -11.98 3.86 -6.64
C HIS A 86 -12.82 3.51 -5.41
N GLY A 87 -12.27 2.77 -4.44
CA GLY A 87 -12.87 2.51 -3.15
C GLY A 87 -12.00 1.59 -2.29
N VAL A 88 -12.29 1.53 -0.99
CA VAL A 88 -11.54 0.64 -0.08
C VAL A 88 -11.84 -0.83 -0.34
N GLN A 89 -13.03 -1.14 -0.85
CA GLN A 89 -13.46 -2.51 -1.13
C GLN A 89 -12.61 -3.18 -2.21
N SER A 90 -12.27 -2.47 -3.29
CA SER A 90 -11.40 -2.99 -4.35
C SER A 90 -9.97 -3.16 -3.87
N LEU A 91 -9.48 -2.23 -3.05
CA LEU A 91 -8.13 -2.29 -2.48
C LEU A 91 -7.93 -3.46 -1.51
N TRP A 92 -8.93 -3.82 -0.70
CA TRP A 92 -8.81 -4.97 0.21
C TRP A 92 -8.56 -6.30 -0.52
N ILE A 93 -8.97 -6.42 -1.79
CA ILE A 93 -8.71 -7.62 -2.61
C ILE A 93 -7.20 -7.84 -2.80
N LEU A 94 -6.39 -6.78 -2.79
CA LEU A 94 -4.93 -6.88 -2.87
C LEU A 94 -4.33 -7.64 -1.66
N PHE A 95 -4.96 -7.51 -0.48
CA PHE A 95 -4.44 -8.00 0.79
C PHE A 95 -5.10 -9.30 1.26
N TYR A 96 -6.26 -9.69 0.71
CA TYR A 96 -7.01 -10.89 1.11
C TYR A 96 -6.33 -12.23 0.72
N LYS A 97 -5.24 -12.18 -0.06
CA LYS A 97 -4.45 -13.35 -0.49
C LYS A 97 -2.93 -13.16 -0.31
N MET A 98 -2.51 -12.23 0.56
CA MET A 98 -1.10 -12.10 0.92
C MET A 98 -0.64 -13.26 1.79
#